data_AF-A0A212JT84-F1
#
_entry.id   AF-A0A212JT84-F1
#
_cell.length_a   1.000
_cell.length_b   1.000
_cell.length_c   1.000
_cell.angle_alpha   90.00
_cell.angle_beta   90.00
_cell.angle_gamma   90.00
#
_symmetry.space_group_name_H-M   'P 1'
#
loop_
_entity.id
_entity.type
_entity.pdbx_description
1 polymer ?
#
loop_
_entity_poly.entity_id
_entity_poly.type
_entity_poly.pdbx_seq_one_letter_code
_entity_poly.pdbx_strand_id
1 'polypeptide(L)'
;MSRNLAGLIAVAAALAGCGQHMEDIPTAGIKGFTPFEHGYHALLAIDVATLIVTDKLMVDHVVSFVRHEDCSAVRASQGEPYCRPIRVAYVPAPEPFCYRTLADANCFTTPNPYGSDHRMGTYLPGITRVR
;
A
#
# COMPACT_ATOMS: atom_id res chain seq x y z
N MET A 1 2.72 -33.05 -52.96
CA MET A 1 2.95 -33.11 -51.50
C MET A 1 4.01 -32.08 -51.08
N SER A 2 3.82 -30.80 -51.41
CA SER A 2 4.89 -29.76 -51.34
C SER A 2 4.46 -28.41 -50.76
N ARG A 3 3.17 -28.23 -50.42
CA ARG A 3 2.66 -26.96 -49.88
C ARG A 3 2.82 -26.83 -48.36
N ASN A 4 2.99 -27.96 -47.66
CA ASN A 4 3.10 -27.98 -46.20
C ASN A 4 4.53 -27.80 -45.69
N LEU A 5 5.54 -28.02 -46.55
CA LEU A 5 6.96 -27.87 -46.16
C LEU A 5 7.41 -26.40 -46.13
N ALA A 6 6.86 -25.56 -47.03
CA ALA A 6 7.16 -24.13 -47.08
C ALA A 6 6.65 -23.38 -45.83
N GLY A 7 5.53 -23.81 -45.24
CA GLY A 7 5.00 -23.22 -44.01
C GLY A 7 5.87 -23.49 -42.78
N LEU A 8 6.51 -24.67 -42.71
CA LEU A 8 7.36 -25.06 -41.58
C LEU A 8 8.69 -24.30 -41.53
N ILE A 9 9.27 -23.96 -42.68
CA ILE A 9 10.54 -23.22 -42.75
C ILE A 9 10.35 -21.74 -42.34
N ALA A 10 9.21 -21.14 -42.65
CA ALA A 10 8.90 -19.77 -42.26
C ALA A 10 8.71 -19.61 -40.73
N VAL A 11 8.18 -20.63 -40.05
CA VAL A 11 8.01 -20.60 -38.59
C VAL A 11 9.35 -20.74 -37.85
N ALA A 12 10.29 -21.53 -38.39
CA ALA A 12 11.62 -21.69 -37.78
C ALA A 12 12.45 -20.40 -37.83
N ALA A 13 12.31 -19.59 -38.89
CA ALA A 13 13.04 -18.33 -39.02
C ALA A 13 12.58 -17.24 -38.03
N ALA A 14 11.34 -17.31 -37.53
CA ALA A 14 10.83 -16.37 -36.54
C ALA A 14 11.36 -16.63 -35.11
N LEU A 15 11.81 -17.86 -34.82
CA LEU A 15 12.32 -18.25 -33.49
C LEU A 15 13.84 -18.08 -33.35
N ALA A 16 14.58 -17.84 -34.44
CA ALA A 16 16.04 -17.65 -34.42
C ALA A 16 16.49 -16.21 -34.12
N GLY A 17 15.56 -15.29 -33.80
CA GLY A 17 15.83 -13.88 -33.53
C GLY A 17 16.37 -13.53 -32.13
N CYS A 18 16.81 -14.50 -31.33
CA CYS A 18 17.48 -14.22 -30.05
C CYS A 18 18.96 -13.85 -30.30
N GLY A 19 19.22 -12.59 -30.63
CA GLY A 19 20.60 -12.07 -30.71
C GLY A 19 20.73 -10.77 -31.48
N GLN A 20 20.43 -9.64 -30.84
CA GLN A 20 20.97 -8.32 -31.21
C GLN A 20 21.05 -7.49 -29.93
N HIS A 21 22.22 -7.54 -29.28
CA HIS A 21 23.22 -6.48 -29.24
C HIS A 21 22.82 -5.35 -28.28
N MET A 22 23.36 -5.46 -27.07
CA MET A 22 23.43 -4.41 -26.06
C MET A 22 24.56 -3.47 -26.45
N GLU A 23 24.28 -2.32 -27.05
CA GLU A 23 25.21 -1.18 -27.06
C GLU A 23 24.48 0.13 -27.42
N ASP A 24 24.86 1.17 -26.69
CA ASP A 24 24.64 2.60 -26.92
C ASP A 24 23.27 3.20 -26.58
N ILE A 25 23.11 3.56 -25.30
CA ILE A 25 22.21 4.65 -24.87
C ILE A 25 22.98 5.98 -24.95
N PRO A 26 22.78 6.82 -25.97
CA PRO A 26 22.93 8.25 -25.81
C PRO A 26 21.59 8.80 -25.33
N THR A 27 21.47 9.03 -24.03
CA THR A 27 20.40 9.80 -23.39
C THR A 27 20.49 11.27 -23.84
N ALA A 28 20.15 11.56 -25.09
CA ALA A 28 20.03 12.90 -25.63
C ALA A 28 18.55 13.24 -25.81
N GLY A 29 17.90 13.54 -24.68
CA GLY A 29 16.66 14.30 -24.64
C GLY A 29 15.40 13.52 -25.00
N ILE A 30 14.62 13.18 -23.96
CA ILE A 30 13.15 13.23 -23.92
C ILE A 30 12.50 13.68 -25.25
N LYS A 31 12.36 12.76 -26.19
CA LYS A 31 11.53 12.90 -27.38
C LYS A 31 10.68 11.65 -27.49
N GLY A 32 9.41 11.80 -27.10
CA GLY A 32 8.38 10.81 -27.33
C GLY A 32 8.06 9.99 -26.09
N PHE A 33 7.17 10.52 -25.26
CA PHE A 33 6.29 9.68 -24.44
C PHE A 33 5.35 8.93 -25.42
N THR A 34 5.84 7.88 -26.04
CA THR A 34 5.01 6.91 -26.76
C THR A 34 4.66 5.81 -25.74
N PRO A 35 3.38 5.71 -25.31
CA PRO A 35 3.01 4.84 -24.19
C PRO A 35 3.12 3.35 -24.49
N PHE A 36 3.43 2.94 -25.73
CA PHE A 36 3.49 1.54 -26.13
C PHE A 36 4.92 0.97 -26.22
N GLU A 37 5.96 1.79 -26.46
CA GLU A 37 7.36 1.33 -26.55
C GLU A 37 8.12 1.48 -25.22
N HIS A 38 7.73 2.46 -24.38
CA HIS A 38 8.36 2.74 -23.08
C HIS A 38 7.39 2.64 -21.88
N GLY A 39 6.16 2.19 -22.10
CA GLY A 39 5.14 2.12 -21.05
C GLY A 39 5.52 1.21 -19.88
N TYR A 40 6.28 0.15 -20.13
CA TYR A 40 6.70 -0.79 -19.11
C TYR A 40 7.64 -0.16 -18.07
N HIS A 41 8.53 0.75 -18.48
CA HIS A 41 9.42 1.44 -17.53
C HIS A 41 8.63 2.35 -16.59
N ALA A 42 7.61 3.05 -17.11
CA ALA A 42 6.76 3.91 -16.31
C ALA A 42 5.94 3.08 -15.31
N LEU A 43 5.36 1.96 -15.74
CA LEU A 43 4.64 1.04 -14.85
C LEU A 43 5.54 0.47 -13.76
N LEU A 44 6.74 0.01 -14.12
CA LEU A 44 7.73 -0.47 -13.15
C LEU A 44 8.15 0.62 -12.16
N ALA A 45 8.38 1.85 -12.63
CA ALA A 45 8.74 2.96 -11.75
C ALA A 45 7.61 3.28 -10.75
N ILE A 46 6.35 3.24 -11.21
CA ILE A 46 5.19 3.46 -10.34
C ILE A 46 5.07 2.31 -9.33
N ASP A 47 5.18 1.05 -9.77
CA ASP A 47 5.13 -0.12 -8.88
C ASP A 47 6.21 -0.05 -7.79
N VAL A 48 7.44 0.34 -8.16
CA VAL A 48 8.52 0.54 -7.19
C VAL A 48 8.19 1.66 -6.22
N ALA A 49 7.67 2.79 -6.70
CA ALA A 49 7.30 3.92 -5.84
C ALA A 49 6.18 3.53 -4.85
N THR A 50 5.13 2.85 -5.32
CA THR A 50 4.03 2.42 -4.45
C THR A 50 4.47 1.35 -3.48
N LEU A 51 5.39 0.47 -3.89
CA LEU A 51 5.95 -0.54 -3.03
C LEU A 51 6.77 0.07 -1.89
N ILE A 52 7.58 1.11 -2.15
CA ILE A 52 8.35 1.79 -1.11
C ILE A 52 7.45 2.54 -0.12
N VAL A 53 6.37 3.17 -0.60
CA VAL A 53 5.51 3.99 0.27
C VAL A 53 4.45 3.17 1.01
N THR A 54 3.96 2.09 0.40
CA THR A 54 2.77 1.36 0.89
C THR A 54 2.96 -0.14 1.06
N ASP A 55 4.15 -0.68 0.77
CA ASP A 55 4.45 -2.12 0.75
C ASP A 55 3.54 -2.92 -0.20
N LYS A 56 3.07 -2.26 -1.28
CA LYS A 56 2.12 -2.79 -2.27
C LYS A 56 2.45 -2.35 -3.68
N LEU A 57 2.25 -3.27 -4.62
CA LEU A 57 2.28 -2.97 -6.05
C LEU A 57 1.00 -2.23 -6.48
N MET A 58 1.00 -1.57 -7.63
CA MET A 58 -0.22 -0.91 -8.14
C MET A 58 -1.35 -1.91 -8.35
N VAL A 59 -1.02 -3.11 -8.83
CA VAL A 59 -2.00 -4.19 -9.00
C VAL A 59 -2.60 -4.63 -7.66
N ASP A 60 -1.82 -4.63 -6.58
CA ASP A 60 -2.30 -5.02 -5.25
C ASP A 60 -3.34 -4.02 -4.73
N HIS A 61 -3.20 -2.73 -5.06
CA HIS A 61 -4.21 -1.71 -4.74
C HIS A 61 -5.52 -1.96 -5.48
N VAL A 62 -5.46 -2.30 -6.77
CA VAL A 62 -6.65 -2.63 -7.56
C VAL A 62 -7.36 -3.86 -7.01
N VAL A 63 -6.60 -4.92 -6.70
CA VAL A 63 -7.17 -6.15 -6.13
C VAL A 63 -7.76 -5.89 -4.75
N SER A 64 -7.07 -5.11 -3.91
CA SER A 64 -7.58 -4.72 -2.60
C SER A 64 -8.92 -3.99 -2.70
N PHE A 65 -9.05 -3.08 -3.68
CA PHE A 65 -10.28 -2.34 -3.93
C PHE A 65 -11.44 -3.25 -4.35
N VAL A 66 -11.20 -4.19 -5.27
CA VAL A 66 -12.22 -5.12 -5.76
C VAL A 66 -12.65 -6.13 -4.69
N ARG A 67 -11.71 -6.57 -3.85
CA ARG A 67 -11.95 -7.61 -2.84
C ARG A 67 -12.46 -7.06 -1.52
N HIS A 68 -12.41 -5.74 -1.32
CA HIS A 68 -12.64 -5.10 -0.01
C HIS A 68 -11.77 -5.72 1.11
N GLU A 69 -10.60 -6.21 0.72
CA GLU A 69 -9.61 -6.84 1.59
C GLU A 69 -8.28 -6.12 1.37
N ASP A 70 -7.40 -6.16 2.37
CA ASP A 70 -6.04 -5.67 2.21
C ASP A 70 -5.23 -6.77 1.52
N CYS A 71 -4.87 -6.63 0.24
CA CYS A 71 -4.06 -7.61 -0.52
C CYS A 71 -2.65 -7.05 -0.81
N SER A 72 -1.62 -7.91 -0.76
CA SER A 72 -0.22 -7.54 -1.02
C SER A 72 0.61 -8.74 -1.47
N ALA A 73 1.29 -8.61 -2.61
CA ALA A 73 2.22 -9.61 -3.12
C ALA A 73 3.49 -9.73 -2.25
N VAL A 74 3.94 -8.61 -1.68
CA VAL A 74 5.08 -8.58 -0.74
C VAL A 74 4.77 -9.37 0.52
N ARG A 75 3.54 -9.28 1.04
CA ARG A 75 3.13 -10.11 2.19
C ARG A 75 3.08 -11.60 1.82
N ALA A 76 2.57 -11.93 0.64
CA ALA A 76 2.56 -13.31 0.17
C ALA A 76 3.96 -13.91 0.04
N SER A 77 4.96 -13.11 -0.37
CA SER A 77 6.36 -13.58 -0.44
C SER A 77 6.99 -13.86 0.93
N GLN A 78 6.43 -13.29 2.01
CA GLN A 78 6.83 -13.54 3.39
C GLN A 78 6.15 -14.77 4.01
N GLY A 79 5.35 -15.52 3.23
CA GLY A 79 4.63 -16.71 3.70
C GLY A 79 3.29 -16.43 4.39
N GLU A 80 2.86 -15.17 4.39
CA GLU A 80 1.56 -14.74 4.93
C GLU A 80 0.46 -14.80 3.84
N PRO A 81 -0.83 -14.81 4.21
CA PRO A 81 -1.91 -14.80 3.23
C PRO A 81 -1.87 -13.58 2.31
N TYR A 82 -2.11 -13.80 1.01
CA TYR A 82 -2.09 -12.73 0.01
C TYR A 82 -3.13 -11.63 0.31
N CYS A 83 -4.35 -12.00 0.71
CA CYS A 83 -5.38 -11.06 1.17
C CYS A 83 -5.69 -11.28 2.64
N ARG A 84 -5.91 -10.18 3.37
CA ARG A 84 -6.34 -10.20 4.77
C ARG A 84 -7.54 -9.27 4.97
N PRO A 85 -8.41 -9.54 5.96
CA PRO A 85 -9.48 -8.61 6.31
C PRO A 85 -8.91 -7.24 6.67
N ILE A 86 -9.50 -6.17 6.14
CA ILE A 86 -9.16 -4.80 6.53
C ILE A 86 -9.54 -4.65 8.00
N ARG A 87 -8.54 -4.65 8.89
CA ARG A 87 -8.75 -4.27 10.28
C ARG A 87 -8.75 -2.74 10.30
N VAL A 88 -9.91 -2.14 10.51
CA VAL A 88 -9.96 -0.73 10.89
C VAL A 88 -9.09 -0.59 12.14
N ALA A 89 -8.05 0.25 12.06
CA ALA A 89 -7.26 0.55 13.23
C ALA A 89 -8.24 1.07 14.28
N TYR A 90 -8.38 0.34 15.40
CA TYR A 90 -9.11 0.83 16.54
C TYR A 90 -8.37 2.09 16.99
N VAL A 91 -8.91 3.26 16.66
CA VAL A 91 -8.44 4.51 17.23
C VAL A 91 -8.95 4.48 18.66
N PRO A 92 -8.08 4.27 19.68
CA PRO A 92 -8.53 4.33 21.05
C PRO A 92 -9.17 5.70 21.25
N ALA A 93 -10.37 5.72 21.83
CA ALA A 93 -11.01 6.98 22.18
C ALA A 93 -10.03 7.80 23.02
N PRO A 94 -9.93 9.14 22.80
CA PRO A 94 -9.05 9.98 23.59
C PRO A 94 -9.27 9.72 25.08
N GLU A 95 -8.20 9.48 25.83
CA GLU A 95 -8.30 9.26 27.27
C GLU A 95 -8.88 10.54 27.91
N PRO A 96 -9.98 10.44 28.68
CA PRO A 96 -10.62 11.62 29.24
C PRO A 96 -9.76 12.25 30.34
N PHE A 97 -9.83 13.57 30.47
CA PHE A 97 -9.13 14.31 31.52
C PHE A 97 -9.91 14.20 32.84
N CYS A 98 -9.41 13.40 33.79
CA CYS A 98 -10.05 13.21 35.09
C CYS A 98 -9.44 14.10 36.17
N TYR A 99 -10.30 14.87 36.84
CA TYR A 99 -9.93 15.74 37.97
C TYR A 99 -10.57 15.24 39.26
N ARG A 100 -9.83 15.36 40.36
CA ARG A 100 -10.33 15.00 41.70
C ARG A 100 -11.29 16.07 42.20
N THR A 101 -12.50 15.68 42.60
CA THR A 101 -13.40 16.53 43.39
C THR A 101 -13.62 15.94 44.79
N LEU A 102 -14.29 16.68 45.67
CA LEU A 102 -14.49 16.27 47.08
C LEU A 102 -15.38 15.03 47.26
N ALA A 103 -16.25 14.74 46.28
CA ALA A 103 -17.21 13.65 46.36
C ALA A 103 -16.93 12.51 45.36
N ASP A 104 -16.44 12.82 44.16
CA ASP A 104 -16.15 11.83 43.10
C ASP A 104 -15.12 12.38 42.10
N ALA A 105 -14.51 11.52 41.28
CA ALA A 105 -13.69 11.95 40.15
C ALA A 105 -14.58 12.29 38.95
N ASN A 106 -14.48 13.53 38.45
CA ASN A 106 -15.18 13.98 37.25
C ASN A 106 -14.21 13.96 36.07
N CYS A 107 -14.59 13.24 35.01
CA CYS A 107 -13.81 13.12 33.79
C CYS A 107 -14.46 13.91 32.65
N PHE A 108 -13.66 14.70 31.94
CA PHE A 108 -14.09 15.57 30.84
C PHE A 108 -13.33 15.24 29.54
N THR A 109 -13.93 15.57 28.40
CA THR A 109 -13.32 15.42 27.07
C THR A 109 -12.37 16.58 26.71
N THR A 110 -12.42 17.68 27.43
CA THR A 110 -11.60 18.88 27.21
C THR A 110 -10.73 19.24 28.43
N PRO A 111 -9.52 19.78 28.21
CA PRO A 111 -8.65 20.22 29.31
C PRO A 111 -9.19 21.48 30.00
N ASN A 112 -8.87 21.65 31.28
CA ASN A 112 -9.27 22.81 32.07
C ASN A 112 -8.56 24.09 31.55
N PRO A 113 -9.29 25.14 31.15
CA PRO A 113 -8.70 26.37 30.62
C PRO A 113 -7.91 27.20 31.66
N TYR A 114 -8.06 26.90 32.95
CA TYR A 114 -7.47 27.70 34.04
C TYR A 114 -6.22 27.06 34.68
N GLY A 115 -5.70 25.97 34.13
CA GLY A 115 -4.36 25.43 34.47
C GLY A 115 -4.15 24.94 35.91
N SER A 116 -5.21 24.74 36.70
CA SER A 116 -5.12 24.18 38.05
C SER A 116 -5.10 22.64 38.01
N ASP A 117 -4.00 22.09 37.49
CA ASP A 117 -3.86 20.68 37.18
C ASP A 117 -3.48 19.84 38.42
N HIS A 118 -4.47 19.27 39.10
CA HIS A 118 -4.29 18.08 39.94
C HIS A 118 -4.87 16.87 39.21
N ARG A 119 -4.23 16.49 38.10
CA ARG A 119 -4.61 15.31 37.31
C ARG A 119 -4.50 14.07 38.20
N MET A 120 -5.56 13.30 38.25
CA MET A 120 -5.53 11.97 38.87
C MET A 120 -5.07 10.95 37.82
N GLY A 121 -4.46 9.85 38.26
CA GLY A 121 -3.89 8.83 37.39
C GLY A 121 -4.93 8.10 36.52
N THR A 122 -4.55 6.92 36.03
CA THR A 122 -5.30 6.13 35.04
C THR A 122 -6.79 5.95 35.35
N TYR A 123 -7.64 6.18 34.34
CA TYR A 123 -9.09 5.99 34.37
C TYR A 123 -9.46 4.52 34.64
N LEU A 124 -10.35 4.28 35.61
CA LEU A 124 -10.94 2.97 35.89
C LEU A 124 -12.39 2.93 35.37
N PRO A 125 -12.69 2.16 34.31
CA PRO A 125 -14.04 2.09 33.78
C PRO A 125 -15.01 1.51 34.82
N GLY A 126 -16.12 2.20 35.07
CA GLY A 126 -17.20 1.77 35.98
C GLY A 126 -17.21 2.44 37.36
N ILE A 127 -16.18 3.21 37.73
CA ILE A 127 -16.16 4.00 38.98
C ILE A 127 -16.27 5.49 38.66
N THR A 128 -15.53 5.97 37.67
CA THR A 128 -15.49 7.40 37.31
C THR A 128 -16.56 7.78 36.29
N ARG A 129 -17.36 8.80 36.61
CA ARG A 129 -18.41 9.33 35.73
C ARG A 129 -17.80 10.25 34.66
N VAL A 130 -17.97 9.89 33.39
CA VAL A 130 -17.63 10.75 32.24
C VAL A 130 -18.85 11.62 31.94
N ARG A 131 -18.67 12.94 31.86
CA ARG A 131 -19.75 13.89 31.54
C ARG A 131 -19.38 14.74 30.34
#